data_AF-A0A1F3BC27-F1
#
_entry.id   AF-A0A1F3BC27-F1
#
_cell.length_a   1.000
_cell.length_b   1.000
_cell.length_c   1.000
_cell.angle_alpha   90.00
_cell.angle_beta   90.00
_cell.angle_gamma   90.00
#
_symmetry.space_group_name_H-M   'P 1'
#
loop_
_entity.id
_entity.type
_entity.pdbx_description
1 polymer ?
#
loop_
_entity_poly.entity_id
_entity_poly.type
_entity_poly.pdbx_seq_one_letter_code
_entity_poly.pdbx_strand_id
1 'polypeptide(L)'
;MPLGIRLLDILDVLIVTILIYQVLLLIRGTRAVQLVTGLGVLFGVYAISRYLRLYTLQYLLQYLGVVIPFALLVIFQPELRRMLEQLGRGGVLVTGLAPHGLGREEAIRLVNDVARASRVLGLRKIGALIVIERRTGLTDFIETGIKVDGVVTVQLLINLFFPNSPLHDGAAIIRGNRVMAAGCLLPLSENPTLSRTLGTRHRAGLGIAEQTDAIAL
;
A
#
# COMPACT_ATOMS: atom_id res chain seq x y z
N MET A 1 10.36 21.11 -46.61
CA MET A 1 9.10 20.57 -46.06
C MET A 1 8.60 21.58 -45.05
N PRO A 2 7.41 22.20 -45.20
CA PRO A 2 6.96 23.17 -44.22
C PRO A 2 6.66 22.40 -42.93
N LEU A 3 7.31 22.76 -41.82
CA LEU A 3 6.94 22.29 -40.49
C LEU A 3 5.60 22.93 -40.13
N GLY A 4 4.52 22.32 -40.61
CA GLY A 4 3.15 22.68 -40.25
C GLY A 4 2.85 22.17 -38.84
N ILE A 5 3.37 22.88 -37.83
CA ILE A 5 3.05 22.59 -36.44
C ILE A 5 1.55 22.82 -36.26
N ARG A 6 0.80 21.74 -36.06
CA ARG A 6 -0.63 21.80 -35.78
C ARG A 6 -0.81 22.17 -34.31
N LEU A 7 -1.91 22.85 -33.98
CA LEU A 7 -2.27 23.13 -32.59
C LEU A 7 -2.34 21.84 -31.74
N LEU A 8 -2.69 20.72 -32.39
CA LEU A 8 -2.67 19.37 -31.82
C LEU A 8 -1.26 18.90 -31.42
N ASP A 9 -0.23 19.24 -32.19
CA ASP A 9 1.16 18.84 -31.88
C ASP A 9 1.66 19.59 -30.63
N ILE A 10 1.26 20.86 -30.47
CA ILE A 10 1.58 21.66 -29.29
C ILE A 10 0.85 21.10 -28.06
N LEU A 11 -0.43 20.74 -28.21
CA LEU A 11 -1.22 20.13 -27.14
C LEU A 11 -0.64 18.77 -26.73
N ASP A 12 -0.23 17.95 -27.69
CA ASP A 12 0.37 16.63 -27.46
C ASP A 12 1.71 16.77 -26.71
N VAL A 13 2.61 17.63 -27.20
CA VAL A 13 3.88 17.91 -26.51
C VAL A 13 3.65 18.45 -25.10
N LEU A 14 2.65 19.31 -24.89
CA LEU A 14 2.31 19.84 -23.56
C LEU A 14 1.82 18.72 -22.63
N ILE A 15 0.92 17.84 -23.10
CA ILE A 15 0.41 16.71 -22.33
C ILE A 15 1.54 15.75 -21.97
N VAL A 16 2.37 15.37 -22.94
CA VAL A 16 3.53 14.48 -22.73
C VAL A 16 4.52 15.12 -21.76
N THR A 17 4.79 16.43 -21.87
CA THR A 17 5.70 17.15 -20.98
C THR A 17 5.18 17.15 -19.54
N ILE A 18 3.89 17.44 -19.33
CA ILE A 18 3.28 17.39 -17.99
C ILE A 18 3.34 15.97 -17.42
N LEU A 19 3.03 14.96 -18.23
CA LEU A 19 3.04 13.56 -17.81
C LEU A 19 4.45 13.12 -17.40
N ILE A 20 5.45 13.41 -18.23
CA ILE A 20 6.86 13.14 -17.91
C ILE A 20 7.29 13.88 -16.65
N TYR A 21 6.92 15.16 -16.51
CA TYR A 21 7.26 15.96 -15.33
C TYR A 21 6.66 15.37 -14.03
N GLN A 22 5.41 14.91 -14.08
CA GLN A 22 4.76 14.22 -12.96
C GLN A 22 5.48 12.92 -12.60
N VAL A 23 5.87 12.11 -13.60
CA VAL A 23 6.66 10.89 -13.37
C VAL A 23 8.02 11.22 -12.75
N LEU A 24 8.70 12.27 -13.21
CA LEU A 24 9.97 12.71 -12.64
C LEU A 24 9.82 13.18 -11.19
N LEU A 25 8.75 13.91 -10.86
CA LEU A 25 8.45 14.32 -9.48
C LEU A 25 8.13 13.11 -8.58
N LEU A 26 7.40 12.11 -9.10
CA LEU A 26 7.07 10.89 -8.37
C LEU A 26 8.31 10.07 -8.00
N ILE A 27 9.29 10.02 -8.90
CA ILE A 27 10.51 9.24 -8.70
C ILE A 27 11.53 10.02 -7.87
N ARG A 28 11.51 11.37 -7.85
CA ARG A 28 12.51 12.20 -7.17
C ARG A 28 12.59 11.90 -5.67
N GLY A 29 13.81 11.58 -5.21
CA GLY A 29 14.08 11.25 -3.79
C GLY A 29 13.86 9.78 -3.42
N THR A 30 13.46 8.92 -4.37
CA THR A 30 13.28 7.48 -4.13
C THR A 30 14.52 6.67 -4.54
N ARG A 31 14.59 5.41 -4.08
CA ARG A 31 15.58 4.42 -4.56
C ARG A 31 15.52 4.22 -6.08
N ALA A 32 14.37 4.49 -6.72
CA ALA A 32 14.24 4.38 -8.17
C ALA A 32 15.08 5.43 -8.92
N VAL A 33 15.41 6.59 -8.34
CA VAL A 33 16.36 7.54 -8.93
C VAL A 33 17.74 6.88 -9.11
N GLN A 34 18.21 6.15 -8.09
CA GLN A 34 19.51 5.49 -8.12
C GLN A 34 19.55 4.41 -9.20
N LEU A 35 18.48 3.63 -9.35
CA LEU A 35 18.34 2.61 -10.39
C LEU A 35 18.35 3.23 -11.79
N VAL A 36 17.54 4.27 -12.02
CA VAL A 36 17.48 4.97 -13.32
C VAL A 36 18.84 5.61 -13.65
N THR A 37 19.49 6.23 -12.67
CA THR A 37 20.81 6.83 -12.85
C THR A 37 21.86 5.77 -13.16
N GLY A 38 21.86 4.64 -12.45
CA GLY A 38 22.76 3.51 -12.71
C GLY A 38 22.56 2.91 -14.12
N LEU A 39 21.30 2.72 -14.53
CA LEU A 39 20.97 2.23 -15.87
C LEU A 39 21.40 3.24 -16.94
N GLY A 40 21.22 4.53 -16.70
CA GLY A 40 21.68 5.62 -17.57
C GLY A 40 23.19 5.67 -17.73
N VAL A 41 23.96 5.50 -16.64
CA VAL A 41 25.42 5.38 -16.69
C VAL A 41 25.83 4.17 -17.54
N LEU A 42 25.18 3.01 -17.33
CA LEU A 42 25.48 1.81 -18.10
C LEU A 42 25.23 2.01 -19.60
N PHE A 43 24.13 2.69 -19.96
CA PHE A 43 23.82 3.05 -21.34
C PHE A 43 24.82 4.05 -21.93
N GLY A 44 25.25 5.03 -21.14
CA GLY A 44 26.28 6.01 -21.52
C GLY A 44 27.62 5.33 -21.80
N VAL A 45 28.07 4.44 -20.91
CA VAL A 45 29.30 3.65 -21.10
C VAL A 45 29.18 2.75 -22.33
N TYR A 46 28.01 2.15 -22.58
CA TYR A 46 27.76 1.37 -23.79
C TYR A 46 27.88 2.22 -25.07
N ALA A 47 27.29 3.42 -25.08
CA ALA A 47 27.38 4.34 -26.21
C ALA A 47 28.82 4.79 -26.48
N ILE A 48 29.57 5.12 -25.43
CA ILE A 48 30.99 5.50 -25.51
C ILE A 48 31.83 4.31 -26.02
N SER A 49 31.61 3.11 -25.47
CA SER A 49 32.27 1.87 -25.89
C SER A 49 32.05 1.59 -27.38
N ARG A 50 30.80 1.77 -27.86
CA ARG A 50 30.45 1.62 -29.27
C ARG A 50 31.11 2.69 -30.15
N TYR A 51 31.18 3.94 -29.69
CA TYR A 51 31.85 5.02 -30.41
C TYR A 51 33.36 4.77 -30.54
N LEU A 52 34.00 4.34 -29.45
CA LEU A 52 35.43 4.03 -29.39
C LEU A 52 35.79 2.64 -29.94
N ARG A 53 34.81 1.84 -30.37
CA ARG A 53 34.95 0.47 -30.90
C ARG A 53 35.66 -0.49 -29.93
N LEU A 54 35.34 -0.41 -28.64
CA LEU A 54 35.90 -1.29 -27.61
C LEU A 54 35.16 -2.64 -27.60
N TYR A 55 35.60 -3.59 -28.44
CA TYR A 55 34.91 -4.87 -28.67
C TYR A 55 34.63 -5.69 -27.40
N THR A 56 35.61 -5.90 -26.53
CA THR A 56 35.43 -6.69 -25.29
C THR A 56 34.42 -6.05 -24.34
N LEU A 57 34.52 -4.72 -24.17
CA LEU A 57 33.62 -3.96 -23.31
C LEU A 57 32.21 -3.95 -23.87
N GLN A 58 32.06 -3.79 -25.20
CA GLN A 58 30.77 -3.86 -25.87
C GLN A 58 30.11 -5.23 -25.69
N TYR A 59 30.86 -6.33 -25.84
CA TYR A 59 30.35 -7.69 -25.62
C TYR A 59 29.86 -7.89 -24.18
N LEU A 60 30.66 -7.47 -23.18
CA LEU A 60 30.29 -7.56 -21.76
C LEU A 60 29.03 -6.74 -21.45
N LEU A 61 28.97 -5.49 -21.91
CA LEU A 61 27.83 -4.60 -21.69
C LEU A 61 26.57 -5.08 -22.41
N GLN A 62 26.70 -5.72 -23.57
CA GLN A 62 25.58 -6.33 -24.29
C GLN A 62 25.00 -7.52 -23.50
N TYR A 63 25.85 -8.36 -22.91
CA TYR A 63 25.41 -9.43 -22.03
C TYR A 63 24.69 -8.88 -20.79
N LEU A 64 25.28 -7.88 -20.11
CA LEU A 64 24.65 -7.21 -18.97
C LEU A 64 23.33 -6.53 -19.35
N GLY A 65 23.24 -5.96 -20.56
CA GLY A 65 22.03 -5.31 -21.08
C GLY A 65 20.85 -6.27 -21.25
N VAL A 66 21.11 -7.57 -21.40
CA VAL A 66 20.08 -8.61 -21.36
C VAL A 66 19.81 -9.05 -19.92
N VAL A 67 20.84 -9.36 -19.14
CA VAL A 67 20.68 -9.94 -17.78
C VAL A 67 20.03 -8.97 -16.80
N ILE A 68 20.40 -7.68 -16.80
CA ILE A 68 19.92 -6.69 -15.82
C ILE A 68 18.40 -6.50 -15.90
N PRO A 69 17.76 -6.25 -17.06
CA PRO A 69 16.31 -6.15 -17.16
C PRO A 69 15.58 -7.40 -16.67
N PHE A 70 16.07 -8.61 -16.98
CA PHE A 70 15.47 -9.85 -16.48
C PHE A 70 15.59 -9.96 -14.95
N ALA A 71 16.77 -9.67 -14.38
CA ALA A 71 16.96 -9.67 -12.94
C ALA A 71 16.07 -8.63 -12.24
N LEU A 72 15.95 -7.43 -12.80
CA LEU A 72 15.04 -6.39 -12.31
C LEU A 72 13.59 -6.89 -12.36
N LEU A 73 13.14 -7.50 -13.47
CA LEU A 73 11.78 -8.01 -13.58
C LEU A 73 11.46 -9.06 -12.51
N VAL A 74 12.40 -9.95 -12.20
CA VAL A 74 12.24 -10.96 -11.13
C VAL A 74 12.24 -10.31 -9.74
N ILE A 75 13.17 -9.38 -9.48
CA ILE A 75 13.25 -8.67 -8.18
C ILE A 75 12.01 -7.83 -7.93
N PHE A 76 11.52 -7.13 -8.97
CA PHE A 76 10.33 -6.28 -8.92
C PHE A 76 9.03 -7.06 -9.19
N GLN A 77 9.08 -8.38 -9.30
CA GLN A 77 7.89 -9.21 -9.49
C GLN A 77 6.84 -8.97 -8.39
N PRO A 78 7.18 -8.87 -7.09
CA PRO A 78 6.21 -8.59 -6.04
C PRO A 78 5.52 -7.24 -6.19
N GLU A 79 6.27 -6.19 -6.57
CA GLU A 79 5.74 -4.84 -6.78
C GLU A 79 4.81 -4.79 -7.99
N LEU A 80 5.23 -5.37 -9.12
CA LEU A 80 4.40 -5.46 -10.32
C LEU A 80 3.10 -6.22 -10.04
N ARG A 81 3.20 -7.33 -9.29
CA ARG A 81 2.04 -8.09 -8.83
C ARG A 81 1.12 -7.22 -7.98
N ARG A 82 1.64 -6.51 -6.98
CA ARG A 82 0.84 -5.61 -6.12
C ARG A 82 0.17 -4.50 -6.91
N MET A 83 0.87 -3.88 -7.87
CA MET A 83 0.29 -2.84 -8.72
C MET A 83 -0.84 -3.38 -9.60
N LEU A 84 -0.66 -4.56 -10.19
CA LEU A 84 -1.70 -5.24 -10.97
C LEU A 84 -2.87 -5.70 -10.09
N GLU A 85 -2.59 -6.16 -8.88
CA GLU A 85 -3.62 -6.47 -7.88
C GLU A 85 -4.40 -5.21 -7.51
N GLN A 86 -3.75 -4.06 -7.32
CA GLN A 86 -4.43 -2.78 -7.05
C GLN A 86 -5.23 -2.27 -8.24
N LEU A 87 -4.69 -2.36 -9.46
CA LEU A 87 -5.39 -2.03 -10.71
C LEU A 87 -6.59 -2.95 -10.96
N GLY A 88 -6.44 -4.26 -10.71
CA GLY A 88 -7.49 -5.27 -10.82
C GLY A 88 -8.51 -5.21 -9.67
N ARG A 89 -8.10 -4.74 -8.48
CA ARG A 89 -8.99 -4.36 -7.37
C ARG A 89 -9.78 -3.07 -7.69
N GLY A 90 -9.56 -2.46 -8.85
CA GLY A 90 -10.44 -1.51 -9.53
C GLY A 90 -11.76 -2.12 -10.00
N GLY A 91 -12.40 -2.94 -9.16
CA GLY A 91 -13.79 -3.38 -9.27
C GLY A 91 -14.78 -2.23 -9.08
N VAL A 92 -14.52 -1.07 -9.68
CA VAL A 92 -15.55 -0.03 -9.86
C VAL A 92 -16.72 -0.60 -10.66
N LEU A 93 -16.52 -1.68 -11.43
CA LEU A 93 -17.56 -2.30 -12.25
C LEU A 93 -18.28 -3.51 -11.61
N VAL A 94 -17.73 -4.18 -10.58
CA VAL A 94 -18.36 -5.37 -9.96
C VAL A 94 -18.76 -5.14 -8.51
N THR A 95 -18.13 -4.21 -7.79
CA THR A 95 -18.53 -3.84 -6.42
C THR A 95 -19.48 -2.63 -6.38
N GLY A 96 -19.81 -2.05 -7.54
CA GLY A 96 -20.77 -0.94 -7.68
C GLY A 96 -22.24 -1.33 -7.47
N LEU A 97 -22.55 -2.60 -7.20
CA LEU A 97 -23.92 -3.09 -6.98
C LEU A 97 -24.21 -3.52 -5.53
N ALA A 98 -23.20 -3.53 -4.65
CA ALA A 98 -23.42 -3.70 -3.22
C ALA A 98 -23.09 -2.36 -2.55
N PRO A 99 -24.06 -1.66 -1.92
CA PRO A 99 -23.80 -0.39 -1.26
C PRO A 99 -22.86 -0.63 -0.07
N HIS A 100 -21.55 -0.56 -0.30
CA HIS A 100 -20.50 -0.58 0.72
C HIS A 100 -20.36 0.80 1.40
N GLY A 101 -21.38 1.64 1.30
CA GLY A 101 -21.57 2.77 2.19
C GLY A 101 -22.49 2.33 3.32
N LEU A 102 -21.97 2.26 4.54
CA LEU A 102 -22.82 2.28 5.73
C LEU A 102 -23.82 3.42 5.57
N GLY A 103 -25.10 3.15 5.85
CA GLY A 103 -26.07 4.23 5.97
C GLY A 103 -25.56 5.26 6.98
N ARG A 104 -25.89 6.54 6.81
CA ARG A 104 -25.41 7.61 7.70
C ARG A 104 -25.67 7.28 9.18
N GLU A 105 -26.82 6.69 9.49
CA GLU A 105 -27.16 6.24 10.83
C GLU A 105 -26.26 5.09 11.33
N GLU A 106 -26.00 4.09 10.50
CA GLU A 106 -25.15 2.95 10.85
C GLU A 106 -23.70 3.37 11.06
N ALA A 107 -23.20 4.30 10.23
CA ALA A 107 -21.88 4.89 10.39
C ALA A 107 -21.76 5.65 11.72
N ILE A 108 -22.77 6.45 12.09
CA ILE A 108 -22.82 7.15 13.37
C ILE A 108 -22.84 6.15 14.53
N ARG A 109 -23.64 5.07 14.44
CA ARG A 109 -23.69 4.01 15.45
C ARG A 109 -22.34 3.32 15.60
N LEU A 110 -21.70 2.93 14.50
CA LEU A 110 -20.38 2.31 14.49
C LEU A 110 -19.35 3.18 15.19
N VAL A 111 -19.24 4.46 14.81
CA VAL A 111 -18.29 5.40 15.41
C VAL A 111 -18.55 5.55 16.91
N ASN A 112 -19.81 5.67 17.32
CA ASN A 112 -20.17 5.77 18.73
C ASN A 112 -19.81 4.50 19.52
N ASP A 113 -20.00 3.32 18.95
CA ASP A 113 -19.70 2.05 19.62
C ASP A 113 -18.18 1.81 19.72
N VAL A 114 -17.44 2.08 18.65
CA VAL A 114 -15.97 2.01 18.66
C VAL A 114 -15.40 3.02 19.65
N ALA A 115 -15.85 4.29 19.62
CA ALA A 115 -15.37 5.31 20.55
C ALA A 115 -15.69 4.96 22.02
N ARG A 116 -16.88 4.42 22.30
CA ARG A 116 -17.24 3.96 23.65
C ARG A 116 -16.38 2.78 24.10
N ALA A 117 -16.15 1.79 23.23
CA ALA A 117 -15.30 0.65 23.52
C ALA A 117 -13.85 1.09 23.78
N SER A 118 -13.27 1.91 22.91
CA SER A 118 -11.91 2.43 23.07
C SER A 118 -11.75 3.23 24.36
N ARG A 119 -12.77 4.01 24.76
CA ARG A 119 -12.75 4.72 26.05
C ARG A 119 -12.73 3.75 27.22
N VAL A 120 -13.56 2.70 27.20
CA VAL A 120 -13.59 1.69 28.29
C VAL A 120 -12.27 0.93 28.37
N LEU A 121 -11.71 0.52 27.23
CA LEU A 121 -10.43 -0.17 27.14
C LEU A 121 -9.28 0.71 27.64
N GLY A 122 -9.24 1.98 27.22
CA GLY A 122 -8.25 2.96 27.67
C GLY A 122 -8.30 3.23 29.17
N LEU A 123 -9.50 3.42 29.74
CA LEU A 123 -9.68 3.60 31.19
C LEU A 123 -9.20 2.39 31.99
N ARG A 124 -9.35 1.18 31.44
CA ARG A 124 -8.88 -0.08 32.03
C ARG A 124 -7.43 -0.41 31.69
N LYS A 125 -6.74 0.45 30.91
CA LYS A 125 -5.38 0.23 30.40
C LYS A 125 -5.23 -1.09 29.64
N ILE A 126 -6.26 -1.48 28.90
CA ILE A 126 -6.26 -2.68 28.04
C ILE A 126 -5.86 -2.26 26.63
N GLY A 127 -4.80 -2.88 26.11
CA GLY A 127 -4.32 -2.63 24.76
C GLY A 127 -5.27 -3.22 23.71
N ALA A 128 -5.66 -2.40 22.75
CA ALA A 128 -6.51 -2.80 21.62
C ALA A 128 -5.92 -2.26 20.32
N LEU A 129 -6.26 -2.93 19.22
CA LEU A 129 -5.93 -2.48 17.87
C LEU A 129 -7.13 -2.76 16.97
N ILE A 130 -7.85 -1.71 16.60
CA ILE A 130 -9.07 -1.83 15.80
C ILE A 130 -8.81 -1.22 14.43
N VAL A 131 -9.00 -2.02 13.38
CA VAL A 131 -8.81 -1.58 11.98
C VAL A 131 -10.16 -1.53 11.27
N ILE A 132 -10.49 -0.38 10.71
CA ILE A 132 -11.72 -0.17 9.94
C ILE A 132 -11.35 -0.17 8.44
N GLU A 133 -11.86 -1.18 7.73
CA GLU A 133 -11.73 -1.32 6.28
C GLU A 133 -12.43 -0.15 5.56
N ARG A 134 -11.79 0.39 4.52
CA ARG A 134 -12.35 1.45 3.67
C ARG A 134 -12.46 0.97 2.23
N ARG A 135 -11.75 1.58 1.28
CA ARG A 135 -11.84 1.20 -0.13
C ARG A 135 -10.94 0.01 -0.42
N THR A 136 -9.79 -0.05 0.23
CA THR A 136 -8.87 -1.17 0.11
C THR A 136 -9.37 -2.33 0.97
N GLY A 137 -9.81 -3.41 0.34
CA GLY A 137 -10.22 -4.63 1.04
C GLY A 137 -9.08 -5.24 1.85
N LEU A 138 -9.38 -5.72 3.06
CA LEU A 138 -8.40 -6.25 4.01
C LEU A 138 -8.44 -7.78 4.13
N THR A 139 -8.94 -8.48 3.10
CA THR A 139 -9.15 -9.95 3.13
C THR A 139 -7.87 -10.71 3.49
N ASP A 140 -6.72 -10.32 2.92
CA ASP A 140 -5.42 -10.94 3.18
C ASP A 140 -5.06 -10.91 4.68
N PHE A 141 -5.48 -9.88 5.42
CA PHE A 141 -5.26 -9.74 6.86
C PHE A 141 -6.35 -10.44 7.67
N ILE A 142 -7.61 -10.41 7.20
CA ILE A 142 -8.74 -11.11 7.82
C ILE A 142 -8.47 -12.61 7.90
N GLU A 143 -7.89 -13.20 6.86
CA GLU A 143 -7.57 -14.63 6.78
C GLU A 143 -6.48 -15.08 7.78
N THR A 144 -5.67 -14.16 8.30
CA THR A 144 -4.66 -14.49 9.32
C THR A 144 -5.25 -14.65 10.73
N GLY A 145 -6.45 -14.11 10.96
CA GLY A 145 -7.10 -14.12 12.27
C GLY A 145 -8.20 -15.18 12.40
N ILE A 146 -8.90 -15.15 13.53
CA ILE A 146 -10.08 -15.98 13.77
C ILE A 146 -11.31 -15.22 13.28
N LYS A 147 -12.06 -15.83 12.36
CA LYS A 147 -13.32 -15.28 11.84
C LYS A 147 -14.33 -15.15 12.98
N VAL A 148 -14.84 -13.94 13.16
CA VAL A 148 -15.87 -13.62 14.16
C VAL A 148 -17.21 -13.46 13.47
N ASP A 149 -17.22 -12.70 12.37
CA ASP A 149 -18.41 -12.33 11.62
C ASP A 149 -19.57 -11.90 12.56
N GLY A 150 -19.29 -10.95 13.47
CA GLY A 150 -20.26 -10.43 14.45
C GLY A 150 -20.60 -8.95 14.22
N VAL A 151 -21.83 -8.53 14.53
CA VAL A 151 -22.21 -7.11 14.51
C VAL A 151 -21.41 -6.35 15.56
N VAL A 152 -20.86 -5.19 15.18
CA VAL A 152 -20.09 -4.35 16.09
C VAL A 152 -20.99 -3.86 17.22
N THR A 153 -20.59 -4.17 18.45
CA THR A 153 -21.18 -3.66 19.68
C THR A 153 -20.06 -3.33 20.66
N VAL A 154 -20.33 -2.45 21.62
CA VAL A 154 -19.38 -2.09 22.68
C VAL A 154 -18.92 -3.33 23.45
N GLN A 155 -19.85 -4.23 23.78
CA GLN A 155 -19.59 -5.46 24.53
C GLN A 155 -18.72 -6.43 23.74
N LEU A 156 -18.98 -6.60 22.44
CA LEU A 156 -18.15 -7.46 21.58
C LEU A 156 -16.72 -6.94 21.55
N LEU A 157 -16.51 -5.65 21.27
CA LEU A 157 -15.17 -5.06 21.20
C LEU A 157 -14.41 -5.19 22.54
N ILE A 158 -15.07 -4.96 23.67
CA ILE A 158 -14.45 -5.15 24.99
C ILE A 158 -14.03 -6.60 25.21
N ASN A 159 -14.88 -7.57 24.83
CA ASN A 159 -14.59 -8.98 25.02
C ASN A 159 -13.46 -9.47 24.12
N LEU A 160 -13.38 -8.98 22.87
CA LEU A 160 -12.30 -9.35 21.95
C LEU A 160 -10.92 -8.97 22.50
N PHE A 161 -10.80 -7.83 23.17
CA PHE A 161 -9.53 -7.37 23.75
C PHE A 161 -9.38 -7.71 25.24
N PHE A 162 -10.27 -8.52 25.82
CA PHE A 162 -10.13 -8.89 27.22
C PHE A 162 -8.80 -9.65 27.43
N PRO A 163 -7.95 -9.23 28.40
CA PRO A 163 -6.64 -9.83 28.61
C PRO A 163 -6.70 -11.34 28.79
N ASN A 164 -5.71 -12.05 28.26
CA ASN A 164 -5.59 -13.52 28.33
C ASN A 164 -6.70 -14.29 27.59
N SER A 165 -7.53 -13.65 26.77
CA SER A 165 -8.45 -14.35 25.87
C SER A 165 -7.73 -14.80 24.59
N PRO A 166 -8.15 -15.86 23.89
CA PRO A 166 -7.49 -16.27 22.64
C PRO A 166 -7.51 -15.21 21.53
N LEU A 167 -8.39 -14.20 21.61
CA LEU A 167 -8.62 -13.20 20.55
C LEU A 167 -7.96 -11.83 20.82
N HIS A 168 -7.39 -11.61 22.00
CA HIS A 168 -6.87 -10.29 22.40
C HIS A 168 -5.50 -9.92 21.79
N ASP A 169 -4.80 -10.90 21.23
CA ASP A 169 -3.49 -10.68 20.63
C ASP A 169 -3.61 -10.52 19.12
N GLY A 170 -3.23 -9.35 18.62
CA GLY A 170 -3.45 -8.93 17.23
C GLY A 170 -4.56 -7.87 17.07
N ALA A 171 -5.02 -7.71 15.84
CA ALA A 171 -5.99 -6.69 15.47
C ALA A 171 -7.41 -7.26 15.30
N ALA A 172 -8.42 -6.44 15.57
CA ALA A 172 -9.79 -6.69 15.12
C ALA A 172 -10.05 -5.89 13.84
N ILE A 173 -10.53 -6.56 12.80
CA ILE A 173 -10.82 -5.94 11.50
C ILE A 173 -12.33 -5.79 11.32
N ILE A 174 -12.78 -4.56 11.08
CA ILE A 174 -14.17 -4.19 10.88
C ILE A 174 -14.41 -3.87 9.40
N ARG A 175 -15.44 -4.47 8.80
CA ARG A 175 -15.95 -4.14 7.47
C ARG A 175 -17.42 -3.76 7.58
N GLY A 176 -17.76 -2.54 7.18
CA GLY A 176 -19.11 -2.00 7.43
C GLY A 176 -19.39 -1.95 8.93
N ASN A 177 -20.49 -2.57 9.38
CA ASN A 177 -20.90 -2.64 10.79
C ASN A 177 -20.55 -3.98 11.45
N ARG A 178 -19.65 -4.79 10.85
CA ARG A 178 -19.32 -6.14 11.32
C ARG A 178 -17.84 -6.29 11.60
N VAL A 179 -17.51 -6.95 12.72
CA VAL A 179 -16.17 -7.47 12.99
C VAL A 179 -15.99 -8.73 12.17
N MET A 180 -15.14 -8.67 11.15
CA MET A 180 -14.88 -9.79 10.25
C MET A 180 -14.04 -10.86 10.95
N ALA A 181 -12.95 -10.42 11.57
CA ALA A 181 -12.03 -11.29 12.30
C ALA A 181 -11.34 -10.54 13.45
N ALA A 182 -10.81 -11.29 14.40
CA ALA A 182 -9.99 -10.81 15.50
C ALA A 182 -8.72 -11.65 15.64
N GLY A 183 -7.72 -11.09 16.32
CA GLY A 183 -6.37 -11.67 16.38
C GLY A 183 -5.66 -11.67 15.04
N CYS A 184 -5.98 -10.74 14.14
CA CYS A 184 -5.35 -10.61 12.83
C CYS A 184 -3.91 -10.12 12.98
N LEU A 185 -3.02 -10.70 12.19
CA LEU A 185 -1.62 -10.28 12.05
C LEU A 185 -1.52 -9.13 11.05
N LEU A 186 -0.89 -8.05 11.47
CA LEU A 186 -0.69 -6.85 10.65
C LEU A 186 0.80 -6.59 10.40
N PRO A 187 1.15 -5.97 9.27
CA PRO A 187 2.52 -5.58 8.98
C PRO A 187 2.99 -4.52 9.99
N LEU A 188 4.24 -4.62 10.44
CA LEU A 188 4.84 -3.62 11.32
C LEU A 188 5.55 -2.56 10.48
N SER A 189 5.32 -1.29 10.79
CA SER A 189 6.10 -0.21 10.18
C SER A 189 7.58 -0.31 10.60
N GLU A 190 8.45 -0.23 9.60
CA GLU A 190 9.91 -0.18 9.74
C GLU A 190 10.43 1.27 9.83
N ASN A 191 9.54 2.25 9.93
CA ASN A 191 9.93 3.65 9.93
C ASN A 191 10.88 3.98 11.11
N PRO A 192 12.14 4.40 10.82
CA PRO A 192 13.14 4.67 11.85
C PRO A 192 12.85 5.95 12.66
N THR A 193 11.98 6.84 12.16
CA THR A 193 11.60 8.07 12.88
C THR A 193 10.55 7.82 13.96
N LEU A 194 9.98 6.62 14.02
CA LEU A 194 8.97 6.27 15.01
C LEU A 194 9.60 6.19 16.41
N SER A 195 8.97 6.84 17.40
CA SER A 195 9.45 6.82 18.78
C SER A 195 9.65 5.39 19.29
N ARG A 196 10.78 5.15 19.97
CA ARG A 196 11.10 3.85 20.58
C ARG A 196 10.16 3.48 21.72
N THR A 197 9.40 4.43 22.26
CA THR A 197 8.39 4.20 23.31
C THR A 197 7.12 3.53 22.76
N LEU A 198 6.94 3.50 21.44
CA LEU A 198 5.76 2.92 20.80
C LEU A 198 5.90 1.39 20.69
N GLY A 199 4.93 0.69 21.27
CA GLY A 199 4.85 -0.77 21.24
C GLY A 199 4.44 -1.36 19.88
N THR A 200 4.41 -2.68 19.80
CA THR A 200 4.10 -3.44 18.57
C THR A 200 2.74 -3.12 17.97
N ARG A 201 1.69 -2.89 18.79
CA ARG A 201 0.36 -2.48 18.31
C ARG A 201 0.37 -1.15 17.54
N HIS A 202 1.16 -0.17 18.00
CA HIS A 202 1.29 1.11 17.29
C HIS A 202 2.01 0.94 15.95
N ARG A 203 3.08 0.13 15.93
CA ARG A 203 3.80 -0.21 14.70
C ARG A 203 2.91 -0.96 13.70
N ALA A 204 2.08 -1.87 14.19
CA ALA A 204 1.09 -2.58 13.40
C ALA A 204 0.03 -1.62 12.82
N GLY A 205 -0.52 -0.73 13.65
CA GLY A 205 -1.48 0.29 13.22
C GLY A 205 -0.90 1.24 12.17
N LEU A 206 0.36 1.64 12.31
CA LEU A 206 1.04 2.45 11.30
C LEU A 206 1.31 1.64 10.02
N GLY A 207 1.81 0.40 10.14
CA GLY A 207 2.16 -0.42 8.98
C GLY A 207 0.95 -0.74 8.09
N ILE A 208 -0.23 -0.98 8.69
CA ILE A 208 -1.45 -1.16 7.90
C ILE A 208 -1.91 0.13 7.21
N ALA A 209 -1.76 1.28 7.87
CA ALA A 209 -2.10 2.60 7.32
C ALA A 209 -1.12 3.08 6.24
N GLU A 210 0.13 2.59 6.24
CA GLU A 210 1.11 2.85 5.18
C GLU A 210 0.76 2.09 3.88
N GLN A 211 0.13 0.91 3.99
CA GLN A 211 -0.16 0.03 2.85
C GLN A 211 -1.60 0.16 2.31
N THR A 212 -2.52 0.73 3.10
CA THR A 212 -3.96 0.76 2.78
C THR A 212 -4.59 2.09 3.18
N ASP A 213 -5.83 2.35 2.75
CA ASP A 213 -6.60 3.53 3.18
C ASP A 213 -7.40 3.29 4.47
N ALA A 214 -7.16 2.19 5.18
CA ALA A 214 -7.84 1.81 6.41
C ALA A 214 -7.53 2.75 7.57
N ILE A 215 -8.43 2.79 8.55
CA ILE A 215 -8.23 3.57 9.79
C ILE A 215 -7.86 2.59 10.91
N ALA A 216 -6.71 2.82 11.54
CA ALA A 216 -6.27 2.06 12.72
C ALA A 216 -6.41 2.91 14.00
N LEU A 217 -7.00 2.31 15.04
CA LEU A 217 -7.31 2.91 16.34
C LEU A 217 -6.67 2.11 17.47
#